data_AF-A0A7S1TG32-F1
#
_entry.id   AF-A0A7S1TG32-F1
#
_cell.length_a   1.000
_cell.length_b   1.000
_cell.length_c   1.000
_cell.angle_alpha   90.00
_cell.angle_beta   90.00
_cell.angle_gamma   90.00
#
_symmetry.space_group_name_H-M   'P 1'
#
loop_
_entity.id
_entity.type
_entity.pdbx_description
1 polymer ?
#
loop_
_entity_poly.entity_id
_entity_poly.type
_entity_poly.pdbx_seq_one_letter_code
_entity_poly.pdbx_strand_id
1 'polypeptide(L)'
;SEWIDMEKLDVGVPIVTINADLDKVRGSYYPKLFYPGLHKVRDRFLCRFEPIYYLKPFSSGGYLFRAYPEPWQLLMVQKDGSITSIATEDNRPAMNLIEDRFRQ
;
A
#
# COMPACT_ATOMS: atom_id res chain seq x y z
N SER A 1 23.22 4.14 15.66
CA SER A 1 21.80 4.11 16.03
C SER A 1 21.11 3.10 15.13
N GLU A 2 20.34 2.16 15.68
CA GLU A 2 19.67 1.10 14.89
C GLU A 2 18.38 1.58 14.19
N TRP A 3 17.99 2.84 14.41
CA TRP A 3 16.77 3.43 13.86
C TRP A 3 17.09 4.72 13.12
N ILE A 4 16.45 4.89 11.97
CA ILE A 4 16.50 6.10 11.14
C ILE A 4 15.19 6.87 11.33
N ASP A 5 15.29 8.13 11.73
CA ASP A 5 14.15 9.05 11.78
C ASP A 5 13.94 9.66 10.40
N MET A 6 13.07 9.03 9.61
CA MET A 6 12.78 9.45 8.23
C MET A 6 12.17 10.85 8.14
N GLU A 7 11.45 11.32 9.17
CA GLU A 7 10.84 12.66 9.16
C GLU A 7 11.93 13.74 9.26
N LYS A 8 13.02 13.47 10.00
CA LYS A 8 14.19 14.37 10.04
C LYS A 8 15.02 14.36 8.76
N LEU A 9 14.87 13.35 7.91
CA LEU A 9 15.53 13.28 6.60
C LEU A 9 14.77 14.04 5.50
N ASP A 10 13.53 14.48 5.76
CA ASP A 10 12.70 15.25 4.83
C ASP A 10 13.18 16.71 4.72
N VAL A 11 14.40 16.89 4.23
CA VAL A 11 15.08 18.19 4.04
C VAL A 11 15.11 18.63 2.58
N GLY A 12 14.07 18.27 1.81
CA GLY A 12 13.96 18.58 0.38
C GLY A 12 14.66 17.60 -0.57
N VAL A 13 15.16 16.49 -0.04
CA VAL A 13 15.74 15.39 -0.85
C VAL A 13 14.72 14.26 -0.95
N PRO A 14 14.48 13.68 -2.15
CA PRO A 14 13.59 12.54 -2.30
C PRO A 14 14.04 11.35 -1.45
N ILE A 15 13.11 10.78 -0.66
CA ILE A 15 13.33 9.57 0.11
C ILE A 15 12.77 8.38 -0.67
N VAL A 16 13.62 7.40 -0.97
CA VAL A 16 13.19 6.11 -1.53
C VAL A 16 13.38 5.05 -0.45
N THR A 17 12.32 4.30 -0.18
CA THR A 17 12.36 3.17 0.75
C THR A 17 12.04 1.88 0.02
N ILE A 18 12.74 0.80 0.37
CA ILE A 18 12.55 -0.53 -0.20
C ILE A 18 12.14 -1.46 0.94
N ASN A 19 11.06 -2.24 0.74
CA ASN A 19 10.54 -3.19 1.73
C ASN A 19 10.26 -2.60 3.13
N ALA A 20 9.86 -1.32 3.20
CA ALA A 20 9.62 -0.63 4.47
C ALA A 20 8.30 -1.00 5.19
N ASP A 21 7.51 -1.91 4.63
CA ASP A 21 6.24 -2.41 5.21
C ASP A 21 5.28 -1.30 5.70
N LEU A 22 5.26 -0.17 4.98
CA LEU A 22 4.51 1.04 5.39
C LEU A 22 3.00 0.82 5.42
N ASP A 23 2.49 -0.26 4.82
CA ASP A 23 1.06 -0.56 4.78
C ASP A 23 0.43 -0.74 6.16
N LYS A 24 1.16 -1.34 7.12
CA LYS A 24 0.66 -1.53 8.48
C LYS A 24 0.44 -0.20 9.19
N VAL A 25 1.34 0.75 8.97
CA VAL A 25 1.32 2.07 9.63
C VAL A 25 0.49 3.11 8.87
N ARG A 26 0.18 2.85 7.60
CA ARG A 26 -0.67 3.71 6.75
C ARG A 26 -2.13 3.27 6.68
N GLY A 27 -2.40 1.98 6.87
CA GLY A 27 -3.75 1.42 6.81
C GLY A 27 -4.51 1.48 8.14
N SER A 28 -5.48 0.57 8.26
CA SER A 28 -6.35 0.43 9.44
C SER A 28 -5.83 -0.62 10.45
N TYR A 29 -4.60 -1.11 10.29
CA TYR A 29 -4.05 -2.18 11.14
C TYR A 29 -3.94 -1.75 12.62
N TYR A 30 -3.56 -0.49 12.87
CA TYR A 30 -3.49 0.08 14.22
C TYR A 30 -4.69 0.99 14.50
N PRO A 31 -5.60 0.65 15.43
CA PRO A 31 -6.77 1.48 15.72
C PRO A 31 -6.42 2.84 16.35
N LYS A 32 -7.05 3.92 15.87
CA LYS A 32 -6.75 5.30 16.32
C LYS A 32 -6.93 5.51 17.83
N LEU A 33 -7.90 4.83 18.45
CA LEU A 33 -8.19 4.93 19.88
C LEU A 33 -6.99 4.53 20.75
N PHE A 34 -6.22 3.54 20.32
CA PHE A 34 -5.07 3.01 21.07
C PHE A 34 -3.72 3.58 20.58
N TYR A 35 -3.67 4.11 19.34
CA TYR A 35 -2.43 4.60 18.72
C TYR A 35 -2.56 6.04 18.17
N PRO A 36 -3.01 7.03 18.95
CA PRO A 36 -3.25 8.38 18.44
C PRO A 36 -1.97 9.06 17.93
N GLY A 37 -0.81 8.79 18.55
CA GLY A 37 0.48 9.31 18.12
C GLY A 37 0.90 8.80 16.74
N LEU A 38 0.70 7.49 16.49
CA LEU A 38 0.95 6.89 15.18
C LEU A 38 0.07 7.53 14.10
N HIS A 39 -1.22 7.71 14.38
CA HIS A 39 -2.14 8.35 13.42
C HIS A 39 -1.72 9.79 13.10
N LYS A 40 -1.21 10.55 14.08
CA LYS A 40 -0.62 11.88 13.82
C LYS A 40 0.60 11.81 12.89
N VAL A 41 1.46 10.79 13.02
CA VAL A 41 2.64 10.59 12.14
C VAL A 41 2.21 10.14 10.75
N ARG A 42 1.23 9.23 10.71
CA ARG A 42 0.62 8.72 9.49
C ARG A 42 0.10 9.86 8.62
N ASP A 43 -0.75 10.70 9.21
CA ASP A 43 -1.47 11.74 8.48
C ASP A 43 -0.52 12.84 7.99
N ARG A 44 0.48 13.23 8.80
CA ARG A 44 1.42 14.31 8.44
C ARG A 44 2.60 13.87 7.56
N PHE A 45 3.00 12.61 7.62
CA PHE A 45 4.24 12.13 6.98
C PHE A 45 4.05 10.84 6.18
N LEU A 46 3.63 9.73 6.81
CA LEU A 46 3.67 8.41 6.13
C LEU A 46 2.73 8.31 4.93
N CYS A 47 1.60 9.02 4.94
CA CYS A 47 0.67 9.06 3.81
C CYS A 47 1.21 9.82 2.59
N ARG A 48 2.29 10.61 2.73
CA ARG A 48 2.95 11.33 1.62
C ARG A 48 3.79 10.41 0.73
N PHE A 49 4.09 9.19 1.17
CA PHE A 49 4.87 8.23 0.38
C PHE A 49 4.05 7.69 -0.79
N GLU A 50 4.52 7.93 -2.00
CA GLU A 50 3.94 7.37 -3.21
C GLU A 50 4.46 5.94 -3.45
N PRO A 51 3.59 4.93 -3.56
CA PRO A 51 4.03 3.57 -3.92
C PRO A 51 4.53 3.52 -5.37
N ILE A 52 5.83 3.37 -5.56
CA ILE A 52 6.47 3.33 -6.90
C ILE A 52 6.48 1.92 -7.51
N TYR A 53 6.70 0.89 -6.70
CA TYR A 53 6.62 -0.50 -7.10
C TYR A 53 5.96 -1.25 -5.95
N TYR A 54 4.75 -1.73 -6.21
CA TYR A 54 3.88 -2.30 -5.19
C TYR A 54 3.32 -3.62 -5.70
N LEU A 55 3.51 -4.66 -4.91
CA LEU A 55 2.93 -5.97 -5.16
C LEU A 55 2.46 -6.54 -3.83
N LYS A 56 1.15 -6.70 -3.67
CA LYS A 56 0.57 -7.24 -2.44
C LYS A 56 -0.43 -8.34 -2.74
N PRO A 57 -0.24 -9.55 -2.22
CA PRO A 57 -1.24 -10.61 -2.34
C PRO A 57 -2.46 -10.31 -1.48
N PHE A 58 -3.62 -10.83 -1.91
CA PHE A 58 -4.83 -10.91 -1.09
C PHE A 58 -5.16 -12.36 -0.75
N SER A 59 -5.92 -12.56 0.31
CA SER A 59 -6.43 -13.87 0.74
C SER A 59 -7.28 -14.57 -0.32
N SER A 60 -7.96 -13.82 -1.20
CA SER A 60 -8.81 -14.35 -2.27
C SER A 60 -8.06 -14.82 -3.53
N GLY A 61 -6.72 -14.90 -3.52
CA GLY A 61 -5.97 -15.50 -4.64
C GLY A 61 -5.58 -14.54 -5.78
N GLY A 62 -5.35 -13.26 -5.47
CA GLY A 62 -4.92 -12.25 -6.45
C GLY A 62 -3.87 -11.29 -5.88
N TYR A 63 -3.53 -10.26 -6.65
CA TYR A 63 -2.56 -9.22 -6.26
C TYR A 63 -3.07 -7.81 -6.53
N LEU A 64 -2.79 -6.89 -5.61
CA LEU A 64 -2.77 -5.46 -5.91
C LEU A 64 -1.39 -5.15 -6.46
N PHE A 65 -1.34 -4.65 -7.69
CA PHE A 65 -0.09 -4.33 -8.35
C PHE A 65 -0.06 -2.86 -8.76
N ARG A 66 1.13 -2.27 -8.72
CA ARG A 66 1.44 -0.99 -9.36
C ARG A 66 2.92 -0.88 -9.68
N ALA A 67 3.23 -0.43 -10.90
CA ALA A 67 4.54 0.07 -11.29
C ALA A 67 4.37 1.51 -11.79
N TYR A 68 4.75 2.49 -10.99
CA TYR A 68 4.60 3.91 -11.31
C TYR A 68 5.29 4.24 -12.65
N PRO A 69 4.68 5.05 -13.53
CA PRO A 69 3.47 5.87 -13.31
C PRO A 69 2.14 5.16 -13.60
N GLU A 70 2.16 3.86 -13.90
CA GLU A 70 0.95 3.15 -14.33
C GLU A 70 -0.13 3.14 -13.23
N PRO A 71 -1.42 3.05 -13.63
CA PRO A 71 -2.53 2.89 -12.69
C PRO A 71 -2.38 1.67 -11.80
N TRP A 72 -3.14 1.65 -10.71
CA TRP A 72 -3.27 0.46 -9.87
C TRP A 72 -3.98 -0.62 -10.65
N GLN A 73 -3.44 -1.84 -10.60
CA GLN A 73 -4.00 -3.00 -11.27
C GLN A 73 -4.44 -4.03 -10.25
N LEU A 74 -5.66 -4.52 -10.44
CA LEU A 74 -6.16 -5.67 -9.72
C LEU A 74 -5.93 -6.92 -10.55
N LEU A 75 -5.06 -7.81 -10.07
CA LEU A 75 -4.66 -9.02 -10.78
C LEU A 75 -5.29 -10.25 -10.13
N MET A 76 -5.91 -11.12 -10.91
CA MET A 76 -6.47 -12.39 -10.47
C MET A 76 -5.62 -13.54 -10.97
N VAL A 77 -5.30 -14.50 -10.09
CA VAL A 77 -4.69 -15.77 -10.49
C VAL A 77 -5.81 -16.74 -10.85
N GLN A 78 -5.82 -17.18 -12.11
CA GLN A 78 -6.78 -18.15 -12.61
C GLN A 78 -6.40 -19.57 -12.15
N LYS A 79 -7.35 -20.52 -12.29
CA LYS A 79 -7.11 -21.93 -11.93
C LYS A 79 -6.00 -22.59 -12.73
N ASP A 80 -5.74 -22.13 -13.95
CA ASP A 80 -4.68 -22.62 -14.83
C ASP A 80 -3.32 -21.95 -14.55
N GLY A 81 -3.24 -21.06 -13.56
CA GLY A 81 -2.03 -20.31 -13.19
C GLY A 81 -1.79 -19.05 -14.01
N SER A 82 -2.64 -18.75 -15.01
CA SER A 82 -2.57 -17.49 -15.73
C SER A 82 -2.98 -16.31 -14.83
N ILE A 83 -2.47 -15.12 -15.14
CA ILE A 83 -2.78 -13.89 -14.42
C ILE A 83 -3.54 -12.95 -15.35
N THR A 84 -4.70 -12.47 -14.92
CA THR A 84 -5.50 -11.50 -15.67
C THR A 84 -5.73 -10.24 -14.84
N SER A 85 -5.68 -9.07 -15.49
CA SER A 85 -6.13 -7.82 -14.87
C SER A 85 -7.65 -7.75 -14.93
N ILE A 86 -8.29 -7.60 -13.77
CA ILE A 86 -9.76 -7.54 -13.65
C ILE A 86 -10.28 -6.13 -13.35
N ALA A 87 -9.40 -5.22 -12.94
CA ALA A 87 -9.73 -3.81 -12.75
C ALA A 87 -8.46 -2.95 -12.80
N THR A 88 -8.63 -1.69 -13.20
CA THR A 88 -7.60 -0.65 -13.13
C THR A 88 -8.17 0.59 -12.45
N GLU A 89 -7.40 1.21 -11.57
CA GLU A 89 -7.82 2.39 -10.80
C GLU A 89 -6.68 3.42 -10.78
N ASP A 90 -6.98 4.70 -11.01
CA ASP A 90 -5.97 5.76 -10.97
C ASP A 90 -5.45 5.99 -9.54
N ASN A 91 -6.32 5.79 -8.55
CA ASN A 91 -6.02 5.97 -7.14
C ASN A 91 -5.90 4.62 -6.43
N ARG A 92 -5.12 4.58 -5.35
CA ARG A 92 -4.95 3.37 -4.56
C ARG A 92 -6.30 2.92 -3.99
N PRO A 93 -6.82 1.73 -4.37
CA PRO A 93 -8.09 1.26 -3.82
C PRO A 93 -7.94 0.87 -2.34
N ALA A 94 -9.01 1.06 -1.57
CA ALA A 94 -9.06 0.60 -0.19
C ALA A 94 -9.12 -0.94 -0.17
N MET A 95 -8.30 -1.57 0.69
CA MET A 95 -8.13 -3.03 0.69
C MET A 95 -9.43 -3.81 0.88
N ASN A 96 -10.33 -3.32 1.72
CA ASN A 96 -11.63 -3.95 1.96
C ASN A 96 -12.53 -3.95 0.71
N LEU A 97 -12.53 -2.86 -0.08
CA LEU A 97 -13.30 -2.78 -1.32
C LEU A 97 -12.80 -3.77 -2.37
N ILE A 98 -11.50 -4.08 -2.34
CA ILE A 98 -10.89 -5.00 -3.27
C ILE A 98 -11.32 -6.44 -2.95
N GLU A 99 -11.29 -6.83 -1.68
CA GLU A 99 -11.72 -8.17 -1.27
C GLU A 99 -13.17 -8.47 -1.67
N ASP A 100 -14.05 -7.47 -1.59
CA ASP A 100 -15.46 -7.61 -2.01
C ASP A 100 -15.61 -7.88 -3.51
N ARG A 101 -14.76 -7.27 -4.35
CA ARG A 101 -14.78 -7.49 -5.82
C ARG A 101 -14.33 -8.89 -6.25
N PHE A 102 -13.56 -9.59 -5.42
CA PHE A 102 -13.13 -10.97 -5.69
C PHE A 102 -14.12 -12.04 -5.22
N ARG A 103 -15.13 -11.67 -4.42
CA ARG A 103 -16.14 -12.61 -3.91
C ARG A 103 -17.37 -12.75 -4.83
N GLN A 104 -17.45 -11.94 -5.88
CA GLN A 104 -18.49 -11.99 -6.92
C GLN A 104 -18.05 -12.89 -8.07
#